data_AF-A0A959Q8C9-F1
#
_entry.id   AF-A0A959Q8C9-F1
#
_cell.length_a   1.000
_cell.length_b   1.000
_cell.length_c   1.000
_cell.angle_alpha   90.00
_cell.angle_beta   90.00
_cell.angle_gamma   90.00
#
_symmetry.space_group_name_H-M   'P 1'
#
loop_
_entity.id
_entity.type
_entity.pdbx_description
1 polymer ?
#
loop_
_entity_poly.entity_id
_entity_poly.type
_entity_poly.pdbx_seq_one_letter_code
_entity_poly.pdbx_strand_id
1 'polypeptide(L)' 'MKLLQDKVALVTGGSRGIGAAIVREFAAQGAQVAFTYRSSSAQADAIAAELA' A
#
# COMPACT_ATOMS: atom_id res chain seq x y z
N MET A 1 8.76 -13.69 -12.68
CA MET A 1 9.44 -12.84 -11.67
C MET A 1 8.50 -11.71 -11.31
N LYS A 2 8.25 -11.46 -10.02
CA LYS A 2 7.49 -10.28 -9.61
C LYS A 2 8.37 -9.04 -9.70
N LEU A 3 7.82 -7.92 -10.16
CA LEU A 3 8.61 -6.73 -10.54
C LEU A 3 9.27 -6.04 -9.34
N LEU A 4 8.68 -6.17 -8.15
CA LEU A 4 9.10 -5.46 -6.93
C LEU A 4 9.48 -6.41 -5.79
N GLN A 5 9.81 -7.66 -6.10
CA GLN A 5 10.19 -8.66 -5.11
C GLN A 5 11.33 -8.14 -4.21
N ASP A 6 11.14 -8.26 -2.89
CA ASP A 6 12.10 -7.88 -1.84
C ASP A 6 12.47 -6.39 -1.82
N LYS A 7 11.63 -5.53 -2.43
CA LYS A 7 11.76 -4.08 -2.35
C LYS A 7 10.88 -3.49 -1.26
N VAL A 8 11.32 -2.38 -0.69
CA VAL A 8 10.53 -1.58 0.24
C VAL A 8 10.05 -0.32 -0.48
N ALA A 9 8.75 -0.04 -0.43
CA ALA A 9 8.14 1.12 -1.07
C ALA A 9 7.37 1.97 -0.04
N LEU A 10 7.56 3.29 -0.10
CA LEU A 10 6.80 4.26 0.70
C LEU A 10 5.80 5.00 -0.21
N VAL A 11 4.51 4.88 0.07
CA VAL A 11 3.43 5.53 -0.68
C VAL A 11 2.77 6.61 0.17
N THR A 12 2.95 7.88 -0.21
CA THR A 12 2.24 8.99 0.45
C THR A 12 0.80 9.07 -0.02
N GLY A 13 -0.16 9.20 0.89
CA GLY A 13 -1.58 9.24 0.53
C GLY A 13 -2.17 7.89 0.12
N GLY A 14 -1.55 6.77 0.53
CA GLY A 14 -1.94 5.40 0.15
C GLY A 14 -3.29 4.93 0.69
N SER A 15 -3.97 5.69 1.54
CA SER A 15 -5.25 5.29 2.13
C SER A 15 -6.42 5.18 1.14
N ARG A 16 -6.37 5.84 -0.04
CA ARG A 16 -7.56 6.00 -0.92
C ARG A 16 -7.21 6.15 -2.40
N GLY A 17 -8.22 5.97 -3.27
CA GLY A 17 -8.13 6.26 -4.70
C GLY A 17 -6.95 5.57 -5.37
N ILE A 18 -6.15 6.34 -6.12
CA ILE A 18 -4.96 5.84 -6.82
C ILE A 18 -3.88 5.36 -5.83
N GLY A 19 -3.71 6.07 -4.71
CA GLY A 19 -2.72 5.68 -3.69
C GLY A 19 -2.99 4.28 -3.15
N ALA A 20 -4.26 3.96 -2.88
CA ALA A 20 -4.67 2.62 -2.46
C ALA A 20 -4.43 1.55 -3.52
N ALA A 21 -4.72 1.86 -4.79
CA ALA A 21 -4.45 0.96 -5.91
C ALA A 21 -2.95 0.67 -6.05
N ILE A 22 -2.09 1.68 -5.89
CA ILE A 22 -0.63 1.53 -5.92
C ILE A 22 -0.15 0.61 -4.78
N VAL A 23 -0.63 0.83 -3.55
CA VAL A 23 -0.25 0.01 -2.39
C VAL A 23 -0.58 -1.47 -2.65
N ARG A 24 -1.79 -1.75 -3.14
CA ARG A 24 -2.21 -3.12 -3.46
C ARG A 24 -1.38 -3.75 -4.57
N GLU A 25 -1.16 -3.04 -5.66
CA GLU A 25 -0.36 -3.56 -6.78
C GLU A 25 1.08 -3.81 -6.34
N PHE A 26 1.68 -2.90 -5.56
CA PHE A 26 3.06 -3.05 -5.10
C PHE A 26 3.22 -4.26 -4.16
N ALA A 27 2.27 -4.45 -3.25
CA ALA A 27 2.24 -5.63 -2.39
C ALA A 27 2.05 -6.92 -3.22
N ALA A 28 1.15 -6.92 -4.21
CA ALA A 28 0.97 -8.05 -5.12
C ALA A 28 2.26 -8.40 -5.89
N GLN A 29 3.03 -7.37 -6.27
CA GLN A 29 4.35 -7.48 -6.90
C GLN A 29 5.49 -7.82 -5.92
N GLY A 30 5.19 -8.16 -4.66
CA GLY A 30 6.16 -8.69 -3.70
C GLY A 30 6.98 -7.63 -2.97
N ALA A 31 6.58 -6.36 -3.02
CA ALA A 31 7.17 -5.32 -2.19
C ALA A 31 6.59 -5.32 -0.77
N GLN A 32 7.42 -4.92 0.18
CA GLN A 32 6.96 -4.44 1.48
C GLN A 32 6.56 -2.97 1.34
N VAL A 33 5.29 -2.67 1.60
CA VAL A 33 4.74 -1.33 1.36
C VAL A 33 4.38 -0.65 2.69
N ALA A 34 4.97 0.52 2.92
CA ALA A 34 4.53 1.46 3.94
C ALA A 34 3.74 2.57 3.26
N PHE A 35 2.68 3.07 3.89
CA PHE A 35 1.95 4.20 3.33
C PHE A 35 1.47 5.17 4.40
N THR A 36 1.28 6.43 4.00
CA THR A 36 0.83 7.51 4.89
C THR A 36 -0.56 7.99 4.52
N TYR A 37 -1.26 8.55 5.50
CA TYR A 37 -2.57 9.16 5.34
C TYR A 37 -2.68 10.39 6.25
N ARG A 38 -3.59 11.31 5.92
CA ARG A 38 -3.79 12.54 6.71
C ARG A 38 -5.00 12.49 7.63
N SER A 39 -6.15 12.08 7.11
CA SER A 39 -7.44 12.16 7.84
C SER A 39 -8.35 10.96 7.60
N SER A 40 -7.85 9.89 7.00
CA SER A 40 -8.64 8.71 6.62
C SER A 40 -8.11 7.43 7.26
N SER A 41 -8.09 7.40 8.60
CA SER A 41 -7.61 6.24 9.38
C SER A 41 -8.38 4.97 9.04
N ALA A 42 -9.72 5.01 9.04
CA ALA A 42 -10.53 3.82 8.75
C ALA A 42 -10.24 3.18 7.37
N GLN A 43 -9.92 3.99 6.36
CA GLN A 43 -9.56 3.48 5.03
C GLN A 43 -8.11 2.96 4.99
N ALA A 44 -7.22 3.56 5.76
CA ALA A 44 -5.86 3.04 5.95
C ALA A 44 -5.88 1.68 6.66
N ASP A 45 -6.67 1.56 7.73
CA ASP A 45 -6.79 0.30 8.49
C ASP A 45 -7.39 -0.81 7.63
N ALA A 46 -8.39 -0.49 6.79
CA ALA A 46 -8.95 -1.45 5.84
C ALA A 46 -7.91 -1.97 4.85
N ILE A 47 -7.07 -1.08 4.30
CA ILE A 47 -5.99 -1.48 3.38
C ILE A 47 -4.91 -2.30 4.10
N ALA A 48 -4.55 -1.91 5.33
CA ALA A 48 -3.59 -2.68 6.13
C ALA A 48 -4.11 -4.09 6.44
N ALA A 49 -5.41 -4.23 6.73
CA ALA A 49 -6.05 -5.52 6.98
C ALA A 49 -6.18 -6.38 5.72
N GLU A 50 -6.36 -5.78 4.53
CA GLU A 50 -6.38 -6.50 3.25
C GLU A 50 -5.00 -7.09 2.87
N LEU A 51 -3.92 -6.53 3.41
CA LEU A 51 -2.54 -6.84 3.02
C LEU A 51 -1.73 -7.58 4.10
N ALA A 52 -2.35 -7.87 5.24
CA ALA A 52 -1.79 -8.69 6.32
C ALA A 52 -1.94 -10.19 6.01
#